data_AF-A0A962N6X3-F1
#
_entry.id   AF-A0A962N6X3-F1
#
_cell.length_a   1.000
_cell.length_b   1.000
_cell.length_c   1.000
_cell.angle_alpha   90.00
_cell.angle_beta   90.00
_cell.angle_gamma   90.00
#
_symmetry.space_group_name_H-M   'P 1'
#
loop_
_entity.id
_entity.type
_entity.pdbx_description
1 polymer ?
#
loop_
_entity_poly.entity_id
_entity_poly.type
_entity_poly.pdbx_seq_one_letter_code
_entity_poly.pdbx_strand_id
1 'polypeptide(L)'
;MQRLLSLFLLLGSGLAMADSSVIQAGQLLDRPGQPVRGASSLLVVDGKVVEWREGFVDGAAFGQPQARVIDLRDAFVLPGLIDSHVHLTSDKGGVARALAAMENNQADAALEAAVNARKTLAAGFTTVRNLGDRHGVIRALRDAVAAGKVPGPRILTANTMISTSAGHGDPTLGLREELHEAVDQAGNVCDGPAECRKAVRRQIAGGADVIKMAITGG
;
A
#
# COMPACT_ATOMS: atom_id res chain seq x y z
N MET A 1 -30.50 -41.62 44.83
CA MET A 1 -30.44 -41.70 43.36
C MET A 1 -29.96 -40.36 42.83
N GLN A 2 -28.69 -40.22 42.44
CA GLN A 2 -28.23 -39.18 41.52
C GLN A 2 -26.78 -39.50 41.13
N ARG A 3 -26.61 -40.10 39.95
CA ARG A 3 -25.31 -40.33 39.33
C ARG A 3 -24.93 -39.05 38.58
N LEU A 4 -23.89 -38.35 39.02
CA LEU A 4 -23.29 -37.27 38.22
C LEU A 4 -22.44 -37.92 37.11
N LEU A 5 -22.85 -37.74 35.87
CA LEU A 5 -22.05 -38.02 34.68
C LEU A 5 -21.15 -36.81 34.42
N SER A 6 -19.85 -36.95 34.61
CA SER A 6 -18.87 -35.95 34.18
C SER A 6 -18.57 -36.14 32.69
N LEU A 7 -19.06 -35.23 31.86
CA LEU A 7 -18.78 -35.17 30.43
C LEU A 7 -17.41 -34.51 30.22
N PHE A 8 -16.40 -35.31 29.87
CA PHE A 8 -15.08 -34.82 29.48
C PHE A 8 -15.15 -34.27 28.04
N LEU A 9 -15.21 -32.94 27.91
CA LEU A 9 -15.11 -32.27 26.61
C LEU A 9 -13.62 -32.18 26.22
N LEU A 10 -13.16 -33.11 25.38
CA LEU A 10 -11.85 -33.02 24.73
C LEU A 10 -11.90 -31.90 23.69
N LEU A 11 -11.46 -30.70 24.08
CA LEU A 11 -11.11 -29.62 23.16
C LEU A 11 -9.88 -30.07 22.35
N GLY A 12 -10.13 -30.72 21.22
CA GLY A 12 -9.11 -30.98 20.20
C GLY A 12 -8.55 -29.65 19.72
N SER A 13 -7.36 -29.31 20.21
CA SER A 13 -6.56 -28.20 19.71
C SER A 13 -6.06 -28.61 18.33
N GLY A 14 -6.83 -28.31 17.28
CA GLY A 14 -6.34 -28.41 15.92
C GLY A 14 -5.13 -27.48 15.82
N LEU A 15 -3.93 -28.05 15.69
CA LEU A 15 -2.76 -27.32 15.23
C LEU A 15 -3.16 -26.70 13.89
N ALA A 16 -3.38 -25.39 13.86
CA ALA A 16 -3.49 -24.67 12.60
C ALA A 16 -2.17 -24.91 11.86
N MET A 17 -2.21 -25.73 10.81
CA MET A 17 -1.05 -25.91 9.95
C MET A 17 -0.74 -24.57 9.30
N ALA A 18 0.50 -24.11 9.43
CA ALA A 18 0.95 -22.88 8.80
C ALA A 18 0.71 -22.94 7.28
N ASP A 19 0.23 -21.85 6.70
CA ASP A 19 0.03 -21.78 5.26
C ASP A 19 1.40 -21.77 4.59
N SER A 20 1.72 -22.85 3.88
CA SER A 20 3.04 -23.06 3.29
C SER A 20 2.92 -23.37 1.80
N SER A 21 3.80 -22.74 1.03
CA SER A 21 3.91 -22.96 -0.41
C SER A 21 5.36 -22.97 -0.86
N VAL A 22 5.63 -23.66 -1.97
CA VAL A 22 6.93 -23.64 -2.64
C VAL A 22 6.74 -23.05 -4.02
N ILE A 23 7.42 -21.94 -4.30
CA ILE A 23 7.44 -21.31 -5.63
C ILE A 23 8.64 -21.88 -6.39
N GLN A 24 8.38 -22.57 -7.50
CA GLN A 24 9.43 -23.06 -8.40
C GLN A 24 9.62 -22.05 -9.53
N ALA A 25 10.69 -21.24 -9.46
CA ALA A 25 10.99 -20.17 -10.39
C ALA A 25 12.00 -20.61 -11.45
N GLY A 26 11.70 -20.37 -12.73
CA GLY A 26 12.64 -20.63 -13.83
C GLY A 26 13.89 -19.76 -13.75
N GLN A 27 13.66 -18.48 -13.49
CA GLN A 27 14.71 -17.51 -13.17
C GLN A 27 14.31 -16.72 -11.93
N LEU A 28 15.30 -16.41 -11.09
CA LEU A 28 15.07 -15.71 -9.84
C LEU A 28 16.04 -14.54 -9.68
N LEU A 29 15.50 -13.33 -9.60
CA LEU A 29 16.19 -12.17 -9.07
C LEU A 29 15.84 -12.06 -7.58
N ASP A 30 16.65 -12.60 -6.68
CA ASP A 30 16.41 -12.49 -5.23
C ASP A 30 16.95 -11.18 -4.65
N ARG A 31 17.99 -10.62 -5.28
CA ARG A 31 18.66 -9.39 -4.83
C ARG A 31 18.88 -8.43 -6.01
N PRO A 32 18.21 -7.27 -6.02
CA PRO A 32 18.47 -6.24 -7.03
C PRO A 32 19.96 -5.86 -7.09
N GLY A 33 20.50 -5.72 -8.30
CA GLY A 33 21.91 -5.42 -8.53
C GLY A 33 22.87 -6.61 -8.49
N GLN A 34 22.38 -7.82 -8.22
CA GLN A 34 23.14 -9.07 -8.33
C GLN A 34 22.75 -9.85 -9.58
N PRO A 35 23.60 -10.79 -10.06
CA PRO A 35 23.24 -11.67 -11.17
C PRO A 35 21.98 -12.50 -10.86
N VAL A 36 21.17 -12.70 -11.90
CA VAL A 36 19.98 -13.55 -11.85
C VAL A 36 20.39 -15.01 -11.63
N ARG A 37 19.62 -15.72 -10.79
CA ARG A 37 19.78 -17.15 -10.57
C ARG A 37 18.99 -17.93 -11.62
N GLY A 38 19.48 -19.13 -11.95
CA GLY A 38 18.71 -20.10 -12.72
C GLY A 38 17.57 -20.73 -11.92
N ALA A 39 17.19 -21.95 -12.30
CA ALA A 39 16.15 -22.72 -11.64
C ALA A 39 16.31 -22.68 -10.12
N SER A 40 15.27 -22.21 -9.42
CA SER A 40 15.28 -22.02 -7.97
C SER A 40 13.92 -22.35 -7.37
N SER A 41 13.91 -22.81 -6.12
CA SER A 41 12.69 -23.05 -5.34
C SER A 41 12.69 -22.19 -4.08
N LEU A 42 11.61 -21.45 -3.83
CA LEU A 42 11.42 -20.59 -2.66
C LEU A 42 10.39 -21.21 -1.73
N LEU A 43 10.75 -21.47 -0.46
CA LEU A 43 9.76 -21.82 0.56
C LEU A 43 9.15 -20.54 1.13
N VAL A 44 7.82 -20.46 1.05
CA VAL A 44 7.01 -19.40 1.64
C VAL A 44 6.19 -20.00 2.79
N VAL A 45 6.31 -19.41 3.97
CA VAL A 45 5.53 -19.78 5.17
C VAL A 45 4.89 -18.50 5.74
N ASP A 46 3.58 -18.52 5.93
CA ASP A 46 2.80 -17.38 6.47
C ASP A 46 3.09 -16.07 5.72
N GLY A 47 3.16 -16.14 4.39
CA GLY A 47 3.40 -15.01 3.50
C GLY A 47 4.85 -14.48 3.48
N LYS A 48 5.81 -15.18 4.09
CA LYS A 48 7.23 -14.81 4.10
C LYS A 48 8.07 -15.85 3.39
N VAL A 49 9.00 -15.42 2.55
CA VAL A 49 10.06 -16.28 2.02
C VAL A 49 11.03 -16.58 3.17
N VAL A 50 11.17 -17.84 3.55
CA VAL A 50 12.01 -18.26 4.70
C VAL A 50 13.31 -18.95 4.27
N GLU A 51 13.29 -19.64 3.12
CA GLU A 51 14.43 -20.36 2.58
C GLU A 51 14.31 -20.43 1.05
N TRP A 52 15.45 -20.56 0.36
CA TRP A 52 15.48 -20.91 -1.06
C TRP A 52 16.52 -21.98 -1.34
N ARG A 53 16.33 -22.74 -2.41
CA ARG A 53 17.27 -23.76 -2.91
C ARG A 53 17.41 -23.70 -4.42
N GLU A 54 18.54 -24.17 -4.91
CA GLU A 54 18.77 -24.36 -6.34
C GLU A 54 17.94 -25.54 -6.88
N GLY A 55 17.50 -25.42 -8.13
CA GLY A 55 16.68 -26.41 -8.83
C GLY A 55 15.20 -26.36 -8.48
N PHE A 56 14.45 -27.29 -9.07
CA PHE A 56 13.02 -27.47 -8.85
C PHE A 56 12.81 -28.58 -7.80
N VAL A 57 12.72 -28.18 -6.54
CA VAL A 57 12.41 -29.07 -5.42
C VAL A 57 11.03 -28.73 -4.87
N ASP A 58 10.39 -29.69 -4.23
CA ASP A 58 9.09 -29.51 -3.60
C ASP A 58 9.22 -29.25 -2.09
N GLY A 59 8.08 -29.19 -1.40
CA GLY A 59 8.02 -28.97 0.03
C GLY A 59 8.74 -30.04 0.86
N ALA A 60 8.83 -31.29 0.39
CA ALA A 60 9.47 -32.36 1.15
C ALA A 60 10.97 -32.09 1.34
N ALA A 61 11.63 -31.51 0.33
CA ALA A 61 13.02 -31.08 0.45
C ALA A 61 13.20 -30.07 1.60
N PHE A 62 12.25 -29.17 1.80
CA PHE A 62 12.28 -28.18 2.88
C PHE A 62 11.73 -28.68 4.23
N GLY A 63 11.40 -29.96 4.36
CA GLY A 63 10.74 -30.49 5.57
C GLY A 63 9.28 -30.04 5.71
N GLN A 64 8.66 -29.58 4.63
CA GLN A 64 7.28 -29.13 4.53
C GLN A 64 6.52 -29.94 3.46
N PRO A 65 6.35 -31.27 3.64
CA PRO A 65 5.81 -32.14 2.59
C PRO A 65 4.38 -31.82 2.15
N GLN A 66 3.64 -31.01 2.91
CA GLN A 66 2.30 -30.55 2.57
C GLN A 66 2.26 -29.15 1.93
N ALA A 67 3.41 -28.50 1.72
CA ALA A 67 3.46 -27.19 1.10
C ALA A 67 2.94 -27.24 -0.35
N ARG A 68 2.03 -26.33 -0.67
CA ARG A 68 1.47 -26.21 -2.03
C ARG A 68 2.55 -25.77 -3.02
N VAL A 69 2.70 -26.49 -4.12
CA VAL A 69 3.61 -26.07 -5.20
C VAL A 69 2.93 -25.00 -6.07
N ILE A 70 3.66 -23.91 -6.33
CA ILE A 70 3.33 -22.85 -7.27
C ILE A 70 4.35 -22.95 -8.41
N ASP A 71 3.88 -23.40 -9.57
CA ASP A 71 4.71 -23.64 -10.74
C ASP A 71 4.90 -22.34 -11.55
N LEU A 72 6.12 -21.80 -11.50
CA LEU A 72 6.58 -20.64 -12.26
C LEU A 72 7.89 -20.98 -12.99
N ARG A 73 8.05 -22.24 -13.40
CA ARG A 73 9.29 -22.77 -14.02
C ARG A 73 9.64 -22.08 -15.35
N ASP A 74 8.66 -21.48 -16.00
CA ASP A 74 8.83 -20.71 -17.25
C ASP A 74 8.83 -19.19 -17.03
N ALA A 75 8.83 -18.73 -15.78
CA ALA A 75 8.74 -17.31 -15.42
C ALA A 75 10.03 -16.75 -14.82
N PHE A 76 10.17 -15.44 -14.93
CA PHE A 76 11.14 -14.64 -14.20
C PHE A 76 10.51 -14.10 -12.93
N VAL A 77 10.99 -14.55 -11.77
CA VAL A 77 10.49 -14.14 -10.45
C VAL A 77 11.41 -13.08 -9.86
N LEU A 78 10.84 -11.99 -9.35
CA LEU A 78 11.54 -10.90 -8.69
C LEU A 78 10.78 -10.44 -7.43
N PRO A 79 11.40 -9.62 -6.56
CA PRO A 79 10.69 -9.02 -5.44
C PRO A 79 9.62 -8.07 -5.99
N GLY A 80 8.53 -7.90 -5.23
CA GLY A 80 7.48 -6.97 -5.63
C GLY A 80 8.00 -5.54 -5.82
N LEU A 81 7.50 -4.86 -6.85
CA LEU A 81 7.95 -3.52 -7.22
C LEU A 81 7.51 -2.48 -6.19
N ILE A 82 8.25 -1.38 -6.15
CA ILE A 82 8.01 -0.25 -5.26
C ILE A 82 7.88 1.03 -6.09
N ASP A 83 6.79 1.77 -5.90
CA ASP A 83 6.63 3.13 -6.45
C ASP A 83 6.77 4.16 -5.33
N SER A 84 7.72 5.07 -5.48
CA SER A 84 8.01 6.09 -4.48
C SER A 84 7.20 7.38 -4.63
N HIS A 85 6.36 7.51 -5.68
CA HIS A 85 5.54 8.69 -5.90
C HIS A 85 4.27 8.35 -6.68
N VAL A 86 3.17 8.11 -5.96
CA VAL A 86 1.83 7.95 -6.55
C VAL A 86 0.81 8.93 -5.98
N HIS A 87 -0.30 9.08 -6.71
CA HIS A 87 -1.53 9.75 -6.26
C HIS A 87 -2.72 8.85 -6.58
N LEU A 88 -3.08 7.95 -5.65
CA LEU A 88 -4.08 6.90 -5.92
C LEU A 88 -5.50 7.47 -6.12
N THR A 89 -5.81 8.64 -5.57
CA THR A 89 -7.15 9.25 -5.66
C THR A 89 -7.53 9.75 -7.05
N SER A 90 -6.60 9.80 -8.02
CA SER A 90 -6.90 10.23 -9.38
C SER A 90 -5.83 9.83 -10.39
N ASP A 91 -6.26 9.41 -11.58
CA ASP A 91 -5.44 9.21 -12.78
C ASP A 91 -5.71 10.28 -13.86
N LYS A 92 -6.47 11.33 -13.54
CA LYS A 92 -6.91 12.38 -14.48
C LYS A 92 -5.89 13.52 -14.57
N GLY A 93 -5.68 14.03 -15.79
CA GLY A 93 -4.84 15.20 -16.08
C GLY A 93 -5.60 16.37 -16.70
N GLY A 94 -4.96 17.54 -16.79
CA GLY A 94 -5.47 18.72 -17.50
C GLY A 94 -6.87 19.17 -17.07
N VAL A 95 -7.72 19.50 -18.05
CA VAL A 95 -9.10 19.97 -17.82
C VAL A 95 -9.95 18.93 -17.10
N ALA A 96 -9.79 17.63 -17.41
CA ALA A 96 -10.56 16.56 -16.78
C ALA A 96 -10.26 16.48 -15.26
N ARG A 97 -9.03 16.76 -14.84
CA ARG A 97 -8.67 16.86 -13.42
C ARG A 97 -9.36 18.04 -12.75
N ALA A 98 -9.40 19.20 -13.41
CA ALA A 98 -10.03 20.40 -12.88
C ALA A 98 -11.54 20.21 -12.69
N LEU A 99 -12.23 19.63 -13.68
CA LEU A 99 -13.65 19.30 -13.59
C LEU A 99 -13.92 18.30 -12.46
N ALA A 100 -13.13 17.23 -12.38
CA ALA A 100 -13.27 16.25 -11.31
C ALA A 100 -13.08 16.85 -9.91
N ALA A 101 -12.22 17.87 -9.75
CA ALA A 101 -12.05 18.56 -8.47
C ALA A 101 -13.29 19.38 -8.06
N MET A 102 -14.18 19.73 -9.00
CA MET A 102 -15.43 20.44 -8.73
C MET A 102 -16.62 19.49 -8.58
N GLU A 103 -16.60 18.37 -9.31
CA GLU A 103 -17.72 17.41 -9.36
C GLU A 103 -17.62 16.33 -8.27
N ASN A 104 -16.42 15.81 -8.03
CA ASN A 104 -16.23 14.66 -7.15
C ASN A 104 -16.19 15.08 -5.69
N ASN A 105 -16.86 14.30 -4.84
CA ASN A 105 -16.74 14.41 -3.40
C ASN A 105 -15.73 13.39 -2.83
N GLN A 106 -15.62 13.36 -1.50
CA GLN A 106 -14.70 12.46 -0.80
C GLN A 106 -14.97 10.96 -1.06
N ALA A 107 -16.24 10.57 -1.20
CA ALA A 107 -16.61 9.17 -1.47
C ALA A 107 -16.18 8.74 -2.87
N ASP A 108 -16.34 9.61 -3.88
CA ASP A 108 -15.86 9.35 -5.24
C ASP A 108 -14.34 9.14 -5.26
N ALA A 109 -13.60 10.00 -4.56
CA ALA A 109 -12.15 9.86 -4.42
C ALA A 109 -11.73 8.56 -3.74
N ALA A 110 -12.51 8.06 -2.77
CA ALA A 110 -12.23 6.81 -2.08
C ALA A 110 -12.46 5.58 -2.97
N LEU A 111 -13.53 5.58 -3.76
CA LEU A 111 -13.82 4.52 -4.73
C LEU A 111 -12.76 4.48 -5.83
N GLU A 112 -12.39 5.64 -6.37
CA GLU A 112 -11.33 5.78 -7.36
C GLU A 112 -9.98 5.27 -6.80
N ALA A 113 -9.64 5.64 -5.56
CA ALA A 113 -8.43 5.18 -4.90
C ALA A 113 -8.37 3.66 -4.73
N ALA A 114 -9.50 3.02 -4.38
CA ALA A 114 -9.56 1.56 -4.27
C ALA A 114 -9.38 0.88 -5.64
N VAL A 115 -9.97 1.42 -6.70
CA VAL A 115 -9.79 0.93 -8.07
C VAL A 115 -8.33 1.05 -8.49
N ASN A 116 -7.70 2.21 -8.26
CA ASN A 116 -6.32 2.45 -8.65
C ASN A 116 -5.34 1.61 -7.83
N ALA A 117 -5.55 1.45 -6.52
CA ALA A 117 -4.74 0.55 -5.70
C ALA A 117 -4.77 -0.90 -6.22
N ARG A 118 -5.93 -1.40 -6.63
CA ARG A 118 -6.05 -2.74 -7.24
C ARG A 118 -5.29 -2.82 -8.57
N LYS A 119 -5.42 -1.82 -9.44
CA LYS A 119 -4.67 -1.75 -10.71
C LYS A 119 -3.16 -1.75 -10.45
N THR A 120 -2.69 -0.94 -9.51
CA THR A 120 -1.28 -0.84 -9.13
C THR A 120 -0.72 -2.16 -8.60
N LEU A 121 -1.47 -2.85 -7.72
CA LEU A 121 -1.07 -4.18 -7.24
C LEU A 121 -0.98 -5.20 -8.38
N ALA A 122 -1.98 -5.22 -9.28
CA ALA A 122 -2.00 -6.13 -10.42
C ALA A 122 -0.85 -5.88 -11.42
N ALA A 123 -0.31 -4.65 -11.46
CA ALA A 123 0.87 -4.32 -12.25
C ALA A 123 2.20 -4.73 -11.59
N GLY A 124 2.16 -5.40 -10.42
CA GLY A 124 3.35 -5.91 -9.72
C GLY A 124 3.92 -4.98 -8.66
N PHE A 125 3.33 -3.80 -8.46
CA PHE A 125 3.72 -2.90 -7.36
C PHE A 125 3.07 -3.36 -6.06
N THR A 126 3.89 -3.88 -5.15
CA THR A 126 3.41 -4.42 -3.87
C THR A 126 3.56 -3.41 -2.73
N THR A 127 4.32 -2.34 -2.93
CA THR A 127 4.46 -1.22 -2.00
C THR A 127 4.44 0.11 -2.75
N VAL A 128 3.73 1.10 -2.23
CA VAL A 128 3.69 2.45 -2.81
C VAL A 128 3.79 3.53 -1.74
N ARG A 129 4.31 4.69 -2.12
CA ARG A 129 4.30 5.91 -1.32
C ARG A 129 3.39 6.95 -1.98
N ASN A 130 2.20 7.14 -1.40
CA ASN A 130 1.23 8.13 -1.85
C ASN A 130 1.58 9.51 -1.25
N LEU A 131 1.86 10.49 -2.11
CA LEU A 131 2.45 11.77 -1.69
C LEU A 131 1.48 12.95 -1.69
N GLY A 132 0.19 12.69 -1.83
CA GLY A 132 -0.82 13.73 -1.72
C GLY A 132 -2.21 13.17 -1.92
N ASP A 133 -3.06 13.39 -0.91
CA ASP A 133 -4.50 13.25 -0.97
C ASP A 133 -5.17 14.27 -0.03
N ARG A 134 -6.50 14.26 0.00
CA ARG A 134 -7.31 15.12 0.88
C ARG A 134 -8.20 14.28 1.77
N HIS A 135 -8.57 14.85 2.91
CA HIS A 135 -9.56 14.28 3.84
C HIS A 135 -9.26 12.85 4.35
N GLY A 136 -8.00 12.43 4.31
CA GLY A 136 -7.55 11.13 4.85
C GLY A 136 -8.07 9.91 4.09
N VAL A 137 -8.43 10.06 2.81
CA VAL A 137 -8.90 8.96 1.95
C VAL A 137 -7.84 7.87 1.87
N ILE A 138 -6.58 8.23 1.63
CA ILE A 138 -5.52 7.23 1.45
C ILE A 138 -5.09 6.60 2.77
N ARG A 139 -5.20 7.32 3.88
CA ARG A 139 -5.07 6.71 5.21
C ARG A 139 -6.10 5.61 5.42
N ALA A 140 -7.38 5.87 5.13
CA ALA A 140 -8.43 4.88 5.27
C ALA A 140 -8.20 3.66 4.35
N LEU A 141 -7.76 3.91 3.11
CA LEU A 141 -7.40 2.85 2.16
C LEU A 141 -6.21 2.02 2.65
N ARG A 142 -5.14 2.66 3.13
CA ARG A 142 -3.97 1.97 3.72
C ARG A 142 -4.40 1.03 4.83
N ASP A 143 -5.21 1.53 5.77
CA ASP A 143 -5.65 0.76 6.93
C ASP A 143 -6.56 -0.41 6.49
N ALA A 144 -7.42 -0.19 5.48
CA ALA A 144 -8.27 -1.24 4.91
C ALA A 144 -7.47 -2.32 4.18
N VAL A 145 -6.44 -1.95 3.41
CA VAL A 145 -5.52 -2.91 2.76
C VAL A 145 -4.74 -3.69 3.81
N ALA A 146 -4.19 -3.01 4.83
CA ALA A 146 -3.44 -3.67 5.90
C ALA A 146 -4.29 -4.66 6.70
N ALA A 147 -5.58 -4.39 6.84
CA ALA A 147 -6.56 -5.29 7.46
C ALA A 147 -7.10 -6.37 6.50
N GLY A 148 -6.62 -6.45 5.25
CA GLY A 148 -7.08 -7.41 4.25
C GLY A 148 -8.52 -7.20 3.75
N LYS A 149 -9.13 -6.03 4.01
CA LYS A 149 -10.53 -5.74 3.64
C LYS A 149 -10.71 -5.45 2.17
N VAL A 150 -9.69 -4.87 1.53
CA VAL A 150 -9.66 -4.56 0.10
C VAL A 150 -8.28 -4.90 -0.47
N PRO A 151 -8.19 -5.33 -1.74
CA PRO A 151 -6.91 -5.58 -2.38
C PRO A 151 -6.17 -4.27 -2.69
N GLY A 152 -4.87 -4.24 -2.44
CA GLY A 152 -3.99 -3.12 -2.78
C GLY A 152 -2.55 -3.35 -2.34
N PRO A 153 -1.61 -2.50 -2.77
CA PRO A 153 -0.24 -2.53 -2.27
C PRO A 153 -0.18 -2.12 -0.80
N ARG A 154 0.94 -2.42 -0.13
CA ARG A 154 1.32 -1.75 1.10
C ARG A 154 1.46 -0.25 0.82
N ILE A 155 0.70 0.59 1.52
CA ILE A 155 0.70 2.03 1.29
C ILE A 155 1.44 2.75 2.42
N LEU A 156 2.34 3.66 2.06
CA LEU A 156 2.82 4.72 2.92
C LEU A 156 2.16 6.02 2.46
N THR A 157 1.56 6.79 3.36
CA THR A 157 0.88 8.04 2.99
C THR A 157 1.54 9.28 3.57
N ALA A 158 1.62 10.34 2.77
CA ALA A 158 1.96 11.68 3.23
C ALA A 158 0.75 12.48 3.75
N ASN A 159 -0.47 11.91 3.62
CA ASN A 159 -1.72 12.66 3.67
C ASN A 159 -1.67 13.84 2.70
N THR A 160 -1.93 15.05 3.17
CA THR A 160 -1.94 16.24 2.32
C THR A 160 -0.54 16.86 2.24
N MET A 161 -0.05 17.03 1.01
CA MET A 161 1.22 17.71 0.73
C MET A 161 1.20 19.13 1.29
N ILE A 162 2.27 19.50 2.00
CA ILE A 162 2.48 20.84 2.53
C ILE A 162 3.03 21.77 1.43
N SER A 163 2.58 23.02 1.41
CA SER A 163 3.04 24.05 0.47
C SER A 163 3.12 25.40 1.17
N THR A 164 3.85 26.35 0.58
CA THR A 164 3.72 27.78 0.95
C THR A 164 2.52 28.40 0.25
N SER A 165 2.12 29.59 0.70
CA SER A 165 1.10 30.39 0.01
C SER A 165 1.52 30.63 -1.45
N ALA A 166 0.57 30.49 -2.38
CA ALA A 166 0.76 30.51 -3.82
C ALA A 166 1.76 29.45 -4.37
N GLY A 167 2.11 28.43 -3.58
CA GLY A 167 2.97 27.34 -4.00
C GLY A 167 2.24 26.23 -4.76
N HIS A 168 2.99 25.24 -5.26
CA HIS A 168 2.44 24.16 -6.09
C HIS A 168 1.34 23.32 -5.41
N GLY A 169 1.34 23.22 -4.08
CA GLY A 169 0.31 22.52 -3.33
C GLY A 169 -0.81 23.39 -2.77
N ASP A 170 -0.81 24.69 -3.07
CA ASP A 170 -1.86 25.61 -2.66
C ASP A 170 -3.13 25.37 -3.49
N PRO A 171 -4.26 24.96 -2.87
CA PRO A 171 -5.50 24.73 -3.61
C PRO A 171 -6.19 25.98 -4.15
N THR A 172 -5.79 27.18 -3.73
CA THR A 172 -6.33 28.43 -4.29
C THR A 172 -5.67 28.84 -5.60
N LEU A 173 -4.57 28.17 -5.97
CA LEU A 173 -3.77 28.56 -7.13
C LEU A 173 -4.59 28.53 -8.43
N GLY A 174 -4.68 29.67 -9.10
CA GLY A 174 -5.42 29.83 -10.36
C GLY A 174 -6.92 30.08 -10.19
N LEU A 175 -7.41 30.23 -8.95
CA LEU A 175 -8.80 30.61 -8.65
C LEU A 175 -8.92 32.12 -8.43
N ARG A 176 -10.08 32.67 -8.80
CA ARG A 176 -10.45 34.05 -8.45
C ARG A 176 -10.55 34.20 -6.93
N GLU A 177 -10.13 35.35 -6.42
CA GLU A 177 -10.02 35.62 -4.97
C GLU A 177 -11.32 35.34 -4.21
N GLU A 178 -12.48 35.67 -4.81
CA GLU A 178 -13.77 35.49 -4.14
C GLU A 178 -14.15 34.02 -3.90
N LEU A 179 -13.40 33.08 -4.48
CA LEU A 179 -13.57 31.64 -4.22
C LEU A 179 -12.63 31.10 -3.15
N HIS A 180 -11.62 31.85 -2.70
CA HIS A 180 -10.59 31.32 -1.80
C HIS A 180 -11.17 30.87 -0.46
N GLU A 181 -12.14 31.61 0.08
CA GLU A 181 -12.83 31.25 1.32
C GLU A 181 -13.67 29.97 1.20
N ALA A 182 -14.09 29.60 -0.01
CA ALA A 182 -14.86 28.38 -0.27
C ALA A 182 -13.98 27.14 -0.44
N VAL A 183 -12.65 27.30 -0.50
CA VAL A 183 -11.70 26.21 -0.75
C VAL A 183 -11.12 25.69 0.56
N ASP A 184 -11.32 24.41 0.85
CA ASP A 184 -10.66 23.77 1.98
C ASP A 184 -9.15 23.67 1.76
N GLN A 185 -8.42 24.49 2.52
CA GLN A 185 -6.96 24.48 2.58
C GLN A 185 -6.41 23.25 3.30
N ALA A 186 -7.23 22.42 3.96
CA ALA A 186 -6.82 21.25 4.73
C ALA A 186 -5.70 21.49 5.77
N GLY A 187 -5.37 22.75 6.08
CA GLY A 187 -4.21 23.16 6.86
C GLY A 187 -2.87 22.75 6.24
N ASN A 188 -2.77 22.68 4.90
CA ASN A 188 -1.56 22.27 4.19
C ASN A 188 -0.67 23.45 3.75
N VAL A 189 -1.24 24.66 3.69
CA VAL A 189 -0.49 25.90 3.43
C VAL A 189 0.18 26.40 4.70
N CYS A 190 1.44 26.83 4.63
CA CYS A 190 2.18 27.42 5.74
C CYS A 190 3.17 28.49 5.28
N ASP A 191 3.28 29.58 6.06
CA ASP A 191 4.30 30.61 5.84
C ASP A 191 5.18 30.77 7.09
N GLY A 192 6.47 30.49 6.89
CA GLY A 192 7.48 30.58 7.93
C GLY A 192 7.57 29.38 8.89
N PRO A 193 8.59 29.35 9.75
CA PRO A 193 8.97 28.12 10.45
C PRO A 193 7.97 27.62 11.50
N ALA A 194 7.17 28.51 12.11
CA ALA A 194 6.21 28.12 13.13
C ALA A 194 4.98 27.43 12.51
N GLU A 195 4.47 28.00 11.42
CA GLU A 195 3.32 27.46 10.70
C GLU A 195 3.65 26.14 10.03
N CYS A 196 4.83 26.02 9.40
CA CYS A 196 5.21 24.76 8.76
C CYS A 196 5.42 23.63 9.78
N ARG A 197 5.89 23.93 11.01
CA ARG A 197 5.90 22.94 12.11
C ARG A 197 4.47 22.52 12.51
N LYS A 198 3.51 23.45 12.52
CA LYS A 198 2.10 23.14 12.80
C LYS A 198 1.50 22.27 11.68
N ALA A 199 1.78 22.57 10.42
CA ALA A 199 1.33 21.78 9.27
C ALA A 199 1.88 20.34 9.32
N VAL A 200 3.18 20.17 9.62
CA VAL A 200 3.79 18.84 9.83
C VAL A 200 3.09 18.07 10.94
N ARG A 201 2.89 18.70 12.12
CA ARG A 201 2.20 18.06 13.24
C ARG A 201 0.78 17.65 12.90
N ARG A 202 0.08 18.43 12.06
CA ARG A 202 -1.27 18.08 11.56
C ARG A 202 -1.24 16.82 10.70
N GLN A 203 -0.27 16.68 9.81
CA GLN A 203 -0.14 15.45 9.00
C GLN A 203 0.18 14.23 9.87
N ILE A 204 1.08 14.38 10.85
CA ILE A 204 1.41 13.32 11.83
C ILE A 204 0.18 12.94 12.67
N ALA A 205 -0.58 13.92 13.18
CA ALA A 205 -1.81 13.67 13.93
C ALA A 205 -2.88 12.97 13.06
N GLY A 206 -2.89 13.26 11.76
CA GLY A 206 -3.68 12.54 10.77
C GLY A 206 -3.12 11.18 10.38
N GLY A 207 -2.06 10.67 11.02
CA GLY A 207 -1.52 9.34 10.78
C GLY A 207 -0.67 9.20 9.51
N ALA A 208 -0.04 10.28 9.04
CA ALA A 208 0.92 10.21 7.94
C ALA A 208 2.15 9.38 8.31
N ASP A 209 2.65 8.58 7.36
CA ASP A 209 3.88 7.80 7.49
C ASP A 209 5.12 8.61 7.09
N VAL A 210 4.93 9.59 6.19
CA VAL A 210 5.97 10.48 5.66
C VAL A 210 5.44 11.91 5.54
N ILE A 211 6.33 12.88 5.34
CA ILE A 211 5.94 14.27 5.05
C ILE A 211 6.34 14.59 3.60
N LYS A 212 5.40 15.18 2.84
CA LYS A 212 5.66 15.75 1.52
C LYS A 212 5.53 17.27 1.59
N MET A 213 6.51 17.98 1.02
CA MET A 213 6.48 19.44 0.87
C MET A 213 6.81 19.82 -0.57
N ALA A 214 6.12 20.83 -1.10
CA ALA A 214 6.50 21.53 -2.32
C ALA A 214 7.48 22.65 -1.96
N ILE A 215 8.72 22.54 -2.45
CA ILE A 215 9.80 23.52 -2.20
C ILE A 215 10.07 24.43 -3.41
N THR A 216 9.39 24.17 -4.53
CA THR A 216 9.43 24.94 -5.77
C THR A 216 8.02 24.98 -6.37
N GLY A 217 7.83 25.75 -7.46
CA GLY A 217 6.71 25.55 -8.37
C GLY A 217 6.77 24.19 -9.08
N GLY A 218 5.76 23.89 -9.89
CA GLY A 218 5.63 22.66 -10.69
C GLY A 218 4.37 22.64 -11.52
#